data_AF-A0A3S0V9B6-F1
#
_entry.id   AF-A0A3S0V9B6-F1
#
_cell.length_a   1.000
_cell.length_b   1.000
_cell.length_c   1.000
_cell.angle_alpha   90.00
_cell.angle_beta   90.00
_cell.angle_gamma   90.00
#
_symmetry.space_group_name_H-M   'P 1'
#
loop_
_entity.id
_entity.type
_entity.pdbx_description
1 polymer ?
#
loop_
_entity_poly.entity_id
_entity_poly.type
_entity_poly.pdbx_seq_one_letter_code
_entity_poly.pdbx_strand_id
1 'polypeptide(L)'
;MPIGVFSLDFDGCLFHQDFCTSGNKNVIHHNIPFLRDHLLELKKTFSKTIAFVGSNRQSYTIDIGNAWGKGSCFPALEKICIFLGLDLDTFLLADIYGNLPAGTSFNRAIEAYVEAYEGEHADWLFDETKVSILYAQMHKIAQENPNEDIRFHFYDDKDSILKSVSEFFTQYPELMPKNVSLIISKYAGDVQALQQIATITGCGIIDNDYRATVKKMGYLANGEQEFKQDKIYVADKFTPQQHQRTEFKQQIDHANKNVPLLPQSKYLAYQKAKENFEQHFVILEDKIKDLQQRNELKAVHAAETLLKNLKEAYNQHILNGGCAASEFKKDCNLALDHASAELSKHRGWGEFLGNLALAICSFGLLVIVKGVVNVRQNRNFFFLYHTDSAKKLHAIQETANADGFNLLQSTGLPCQPA
;
A
#
# COMPACT_ATOMS: atom_id res chain seq x y z
N MET A 1 0.14 -30.49 1.98
CA MET A 1 0.85 -29.48 2.80
C MET A 1 -0.19 -28.50 3.29
N PRO A 2 -0.11 -28.03 4.54
CA PRO A 2 -1.10 -27.11 5.10
C PRO A 2 -1.06 -25.74 4.43
N ILE A 3 -2.10 -24.94 4.66
CA ILE A 3 -2.10 -23.50 4.39
C ILE A 3 -1.41 -22.79 5.56
N GLY A 4 -0.46 -21.91 5.25
CA GLY A 4 0.17 -21.03 6.23
C GLY A 4 -0.51 -19.67 6.26
N VAL A 5 -0.82 -19.15 7.44
CA VAL A 5 -1.35 -17.78 7.61
C VAL A 5 -0.39 -17.02 8.51
N PHE A 6 -0.01 -15.80 8.10
CA PHE A 6 0.86 -14.90 8.84
C PHE A 6 0.07 -13.65 9.25
N SER A 7 -0.38 -13.57 10.49
CA SER A 7 -1.01 -12.38 11.06
C SER A 7 0.05 -11.55 11.79
N LEU A 8 0.38 -10.40 11.22
CA LEU A 8 1.56 -9.63 11.60
C LEU A 8 1.18 -8.34 12.34
N ASP A 9 1.64 -8.20 13.58
CA ASP A 9 1.61 -6.90 14.27
C ASP A 9 2.69 -5.94 13.74
N PHE A 10 2.49 -4.65 13.94
CA PHE A 10 3.37 -3.59 13.48
C PHE A 10 3.97 -2.78 14.63
N ASP A 11 3.17 -2.16 15.49
CA ASP A 11 3.68 -1.24 16.50
C ASP A 11 4.50 -1.92 17.61
N GLY A 12 5.82 -1.79 17.55
CA GLY A 12 6.74 -2.48 18.47
C GLY A 12 7.24 -3.83 17.93
N CYS A 13 6.48 -4.42 17.01
CA CYS A 13 6.81 -5.63 16.26
C CYS A 13 7.57 -5.28 14.95
N LEU A 14 6.93 -5.29 13.77
CA LEU A 14 7.62 -4.95 12.50
C LEU A 14 8.09 -3.49 12.40
N PHE A 15 7.43 -2.59 13.12
CA PHE A 15 7.87 -1.23 13.40
C PHE A 15 8.56 -1.18 14.76
N HIS A 16 9.51 -2.08 15.00
CA HIS A 16 10.36 -2.11 16.19
C HIS A 16 11.21 -0.82 16.33
N GLN A 17 11.92 -0.71 17.45
CA GLN A 17 12.69 0.48 17.82
C GLN A 17 13.67 0.93 16.73
N ASP A 18 14.41 0.01 16.11
CA ASP A 18 15.39 0.35 15.06
C ASP A 18 14.71 0.93 13.81
N PHE A 19 13.58 0.36 13.39
CA PHE A 19 12.76 0.94 12.32
C PHE A 19 12.25 2.34 12.69
N CYS A 20 11.74 2.50 13.91
CA CYS A 20 11.16 3.76 14.38
C CYS A 20 12.20 4.89 14.51
N THR A 21 13.41 4.56 14.96
CA THR A 21 14.49 5.54 15.15
C THR A 21 15.30 5.81 13.89
N SER A 22 15.22 4.92 12.89
CA SER A 22 15.92 5.10 11.62
C SER A 22 15.29 6.20 10.76
N GLY A 23 16.14 6.95 10.05
CA GLY A 23 15.72 7.83 8.96
C GLY A 23 15.27 7.07 7.70
N ASN A 24 15.64 5.79 7.57
CA ASN A 24 15.19 4.91 6.50
C ASN A 24 13.93 4.16 6.94
N LYS A 25 12.77 4.46 6.35
CA LYS A 25 11.46 3.82 6.66
C LYS A 25 11.13 2.63 5.76
N ASN A 26 12.14 1.90 5.30
CA ASN A 26 11.96 0.67 4.55
C ASN A 26 11.74 -0.51 5.51
N VAL A 27 10.49 -0.97 5.64
CA VAL A 27 10.12 -2.08 6.53
C VAL A 27 10.86 -3.38 6.21
N ILE A 28 11.16 -3.65 4.93
CA ILE A 28 11.88 -4.86 4.53
C ILE A 28 13.31 -4.80 5.06
N HIS A 29 13.98 -3.67 4.86
CA HIS A 29 15.38 -3.48 5.25
C HIS A 29 15.59 -3.75 6.74
N HIS A 30 14.71 -3.24 7.59
CA HIS A 30 14.82 -3.39 9.05
C HIS A 30 14.47 -4.79 9.55
N ASN A 31 13.65 -5.53 8.80
CA ASN A 31 13.18 -6.85 9.20
C ASN A 31 13.81 -7.99 8.38
N ILE A 32 14.89 -7.77 7.62
CA ILE A 32 15.50 -8.80 6.74
C ILE A 32 15.71 -10.14 7.47
N PRO A 33 16.32 -10.20 8.66
CA PRO A 33 16.55 -11.48 9.33
C PRO A 33 15.23 -12.21 9.62
N PHE A 34 14.21 -11.51 10.09
CA PHE A 34 12.90 -12.11 10.35
C PHE A 34 12.17 -12.52 9.06
N LEU A 35 12.17 -11.68 8.04
CA LEU A 35 11.48 -11.95 6.79
C LEU A 35 12.15 -13.07 5.99
N ARG A 36 13.48 -13.01 5.82
CA ARG A 36 14.24 -13.95 4.99
C ARG A 36 14.61 -15.22 5.74
N ASP A 37 15.15 -15.10 6.94
CA ASP A 37 15.74 -16.27 7.62
C ASP A 37 14.67 -17.06 8.39
N HIS A 38 13.52 -16.45 8.70
CA HIS A 38 12.40 -17.11 9.37
C HIS A 38 11.16 -17.28 8.48
N LEU A 39 10.48 -16.19 8.07
CA LEU A 39 9.20 -16.32 7.35
C LEU A 39 9.34 -16.99 5.97
N LEU A 40 10.39 -16.67 5.21
CA LEU A 40 10.61 -17.25 3.89
C LEU A 40 10.92 -18.76 3.97
N GLU A 41 11.66 -19.20 4.98
CA GLU A 41 11.92 -20.62 5.22
C GLU A 41 10.66 -21.35 5.69
N LEU A 42 9.94 -20.77 6.64
CA LEU A 42 8.68 -21.30 7.15
C LEU A 42 7.63 -21.42 6.04
N LYS A 43 7.55 -20.42 5.14
CA LYS A 43 6.68 -20.44 3.96
C LYS A 43 6.83 -21.70 3.12
N LYS A 44 8.04 -22.24 2.95
CA LYS A 44 8.31 -23.44 2.12
C LYS A 44 7.61 -24.69 2.61
N THR A 45 7.13 -24.70 3.85
CA THR A 45 6.40 -25.82 4.46
C THR A 45 4.91 -25.86 4.10
N PHE A 46 4.42 -24.82 3.41
CA PHE A 46 3.01 -24.63 3.09
C PHE A 46 2.71 -24.74 1.60
N SER A 47 1.50 -25.20 1.26
CA SER A 47 0.99 -25.22 -0.11
C SER A 47 0.58 -23.83 -0.61
N LYS A 48 0.08 -23.00 0.32
CA LYS A 48 -0.37 -21.63 0.11
C LYS A 48 -0.05 -20.82 1.35
N THR A 49 0.32 -19.56 1.18
CA THR A 49 0.62 -18.67 2.30
C THR A 49 -0.06 -17.33 2.15
N ILE A 50 -0.76 -16.92 3.21
CA ILE A 50 -1.60 -15.72 3.25
C ILE A 50 -1.13 -14.82 4.39
N ALA A 51 -1.16 -13.50 4.22
CA ALA A 51 -0.86 -12.56 5.28
C ALA A 51 -2.06 -11.67 5.62
N PHE A 52 -2.20 -11.36 6.91
CA PHE A 52 -3.19 -10.42 7.44
C PHE A 52 -2.50 -9.30 8.23
N VAL A 53 -3.22 -8.18 8.39
CA VAL A 53 -2.89 -7.19 9.43
C VAL A 53 -3.25 -7.78 10.79
N GLY A 54 -2.25 -8.21 11.55
CA GLY A 54 -2.39 -8.68 12.94
C GLY A 54 -2.32 -7.55 13.98
N SER A 55 -2.26 -6.30 13.53
CA SER A 55 -2.17 -5.13 14.40
C SER A 55 -3.53 -4.52 14.75
N ASN A 56 -3.61 -3.77 15.85
CA ASN A 56 -4.80 -2.99 16.21
C ASN A 56 -5.11 -1.83 15.24
N ARG A 57 -4.24 -1.58 14.26
CA ARG A 57 -4.49 -0.72 13.10
C ARG A 57 -5.49 -1.37 12.13
N GLN A 58 -6.72 -1.58 12.59
CA GLN A 58 -7.80 -2.24 11.82
C GLN A 58 -8.76 -1.25 11.13
N SER A 59 -8.42 0.05 11.11
CA SER A 59 -9.15 1.10 10.39
C SER A 59 -8.19 2.16 9.89
N TYR A 60 -8.61 2.95 8.89
CA TYR A 60 -7.83 4.07 8.39
C TYR A 60 -7.54 5.09 9.49
N THR A 61 -8.54 5.44 10.30
CA THR A 61 -8.42 6.41 11.41
C THR A 61 -7.37 5.99 12.43
N ILE A 62 -7.36 4.71 12.84
CA ILE A 62 -6.39 4.22 13.81
C ILE A 62 -5.00 4.09 13.17
N ASP A 63 -4.92 3.64 11.92
CA ASP A 63 -3.63 3.51 11.24
C ASP A 63 -2.97 4.88 11.02
N ILE A 64 -3.69 5.89 10.53
CA ILE A 64 -3.15 7.25 10.37
C ILE A 64 -2.78 7.87 11.71
N GLY A 65 -3.60 7.66 12.76
CA GLY A 65 -3.29 8.15 14.11
C GLY A 65 -2.00 7.56 14.67
N ASN A 66 -1.66 6.32 14.30
CA ASN A 66 -0.42 5.66 14.72
C ASN A 66 0.72 5.79 13.69
N ALA A 67 0.48 6.40 12.52
CA ALA A 67 1.47 6.51 11.46
C ALA A 67 2.55 7.56 11.73
N TRP A 68 2.37 8.46 12.70
CA TRP A 68 3.36 9.50 12.99
C TRP A 68 4.75 8.91 13.24
N GLY A 69 5.71 9.25 12.36
CA GLY A 69 7.11 8.83 12.48
C GLY A 69 7.40 7.36 12.13
N LYS A 70 6.35 6.59 11.79
CA LYS A 70 6.45 5.14 11.48
C LYS A 70 5.93 4.83 10.07
N GLY A 71 4.95 5.58 9.59
CA GLY A 71 4.18 5.25 8.39
C GLY A 71 3.00 4.31 8.68
N SER A 72 2.24 4.04 7.63
CA SER A 72 1.06 3.16 7.65
C SER A 72 1.47 1.68 7.61
N CYS A 73 0.74 0.84 8.34
CA CYS A 73 0.96 -0.61 8.25
C CYS A 73 0.42 -1.23 6.96
N PHE A 74 -0.56 -0.61 6.29
CA PHE A 74 -1.19 -1.19 5.10
C PHE A 74 -0.22 -1.27 3.90
N PRO A 75 0.43 -0.19 3.44
CA PRO A 75 1.46 -0.28 2.39
C PRO A 75 2.70 -1.06 2.84
N ALA A 76 2.99 -1.09 4.15
CA ALA A 76 4.10 -1.88 4.68
C ALA A 76 3.82 -3.39 4.52
N LEU A 77 2.59 -3.83 4.83
CA LEU A 77 2.17 -5.21 4.61
C LEU A 77 2.18 -5.57 3.12
N GLU A 78 1.69 -4.70 2.23
CA GLU A 78 1.77 -4.92 0.77
C GLU A 78 3.20 -5.19 0.31
N LYS A 79 4.16 -4.36 0.77
CA LYS A 79 5.58 -4.54 0.44
C LYS A 79 6.14 -5.87 0.97
N ILE A 80 5.75 -6.26 2.19
CA ILE A 80 6.17 -7.54 2.78
C ILE A 80 5.61 -8.71 1.97
N CYS A 81 4.32 -8.67 1.61
CA CYS A 81 3.70 -9.71 0.79
C CYS A 81 4.36 -9.84 -0.58
N ILE A 82 4.68 -8.72 -1.24
CA ILE A 82 5.41 -8.73 -2.51
C ILE A 82 6.80 -9.34 -2.34
N PHE A 83 7.54 -8.92 -1.31
CA PHE A 83 8.90 -9.40 -1.05
C PHE A 83 8.93 -10.92 -0.78
N LEU A 84 7.98 -11.43 0.00
CA LEU A 84 7.90 -12.84 0.38
C LEU A 84 7.11 -13.70 -0.62
N GLY A 85 6.39 -13.09 -1.57
CA GLY A 85 5.45 -13.76 -2.46
C GLY A 85 4.30 -14.43 -1.70
N LEU A 86 3.67 -13.68 -0.77
CA LEU A 86 2.49 -14.09 -0.01
C LEU A 86 1.22 -13.53 -0.66
N ASP A 87 0.11 -14.25 -0.52
CA ASP A 87 -1.21 -13.70 -0.83
C ASP A 87 -1.59 -12.70 0.27
N LEU A 88 -1.91 -11.46 -0.10
CA LEU A 88 -2.40 -10.47 0.85
C LEU A 88 -3.91 -10.64 1.04
N ASP A 89 -4.33 -10.85 2.28
CA ASP A 89 -5.74 -10.71 2.66
C ASP A 89 -5.96 -9.33 3.28
N THR A 90 -6.80 -8.53 2.64
CA THR A 90 -7.05 -7.13 2.98
C THR A 90 -8.17 -6.95 3.99
N PHE A 91 -8.72 -8.04 4.53
CA PHE A 91 -9.79 -7.97 5.53
C PHE A 91 -9.35 -7.26 6.81
N LEU A 92 -10.17 -6.30 7.25
CA LEU A 92 -10.01 -5.60 8.52
C LEU A 92 -11.30 -5.68 9.36
N LEU A 93 -11.18 -5.53 10.69
CA LEU A 93 -12.38 -5.46 11.54
C LEU A 93 -13.28 -4.26 11.22
N ALA A 94 -12.76 -3.15 10.69
CA ALA A 94 -13.58 -2.05 10.17
C ALA A 94 -14.59 -2.52 9.12
N ASP A 95 -14.30 -3.57 8.34
CA ASP A 95 -15.26 -4.14 7.40
C ASP A 95 -16.46 -4.76 8.13
N ILE A 96 -16.22 -5.43 9.26
CA ILE A 96 -17.28 -5.99 10.08
C ILE A 96 -18.16 -4.87 10.62
N TYR A 97 -17.56 -3.93 11.36
CA TYR A 97 -18.31 -2.87 12.05
C TYR A 97 -19.03 -1.94 11.07
N GLY A 98 -18.40 -1.58 9.95
CA GLY A 98 -19.01 -0.82 8.86
C GLY A 98 -20.01 -1.57 7.98
N ASN A 99 -20.23 -2.87 8.20
CA ASN A 99 -21.03 -3.74 7.32
C ASN A 99 -20.56 -3.70 5.84
N LEU A 100 -19.26 -3.62 5.62
CA LEU A 100 -18.64 -3.55 4.29
C LEU A 100 -18.18 -4.94 3.83
N PRO A 101 -18.11 -5.20 2.51
CA PRO A 101 -17.42 -6.38 1.99
C PRO A 101 -15.98 -6.47 2.53
N ALA A 102 -15.49 -7.69 2.76
CA ALA A 102 -14.11 -7.90 3.21
C ALA A 102 -13.10 -7.25 2.26
N GLY A 103 -12.12 -6.54 2.81
CA GLY A 103 -11.10 -5.83 2.05
C GLY A 103 -11.42 -4.37 1.73
N THR A 104 -12.67 -3.95 1.92
CA THR A 104 -13.10 -2.59 1.53
C THR A 104 -12.36 -1.52 2.31
N SER A 105 -12.22 -1.69 3.63
CA SER A 105 -11.62 -0.68 4.51
C SER A 105 -10.12 -0.53 4.25
N PHE A 106 -9.41 -1.64 4.03
CA PHE A 106 -7.99 -1.61 3.66
C PHE A 106 -7.78 -0.94 2.30
N ASN A 107 -8.56 -1.33 1.29
CA ASN A 107 -8.46 -0.75 -0.06
C ASN A 107 -8.75 0.76 -0.02
N ARG A 108 -9.79 1.17 0.69
CA ARG A 108 -10.08 2.59 0.92
C ARG A 108 -8.96 3.30 1.64
N ALA A 109 -8.30 2.67 2.61
CA ALA A 109 -7.17 3.26 3.31
C ALA A 109 -5.96 3.45 2.38
N ILE A 110 -5.60 2.43 1.60
CA ILE A 110 -4.56 2.53 0.55
C ILE A 110 -4.91 3.64 -0.45
N GLU A 111 -6.17 3.71 -0.89
CA GLU A 111 -6.64 4.76 -1.78
C GLU A 111 -6.57 6.13 -1.11
N ALA A 112 -6.98 6.29 0.15
CA ALA A 112 -6.90 7.55 0.87
C ALA A 112 -5.45 8.05 1.01
N TYR A 113 -4.47 7.15 1.16
CA TYR A 113 -3.04 7.52 1.14
C TYR A 113 -2.56 8.08 -0.19
N VAL A 114 -3.32 7.92 -1.28
CA VAL A 114 -3.02 8.55 -2.57
C VAL A 114 -4.12 9.51 -3.01
N GLU A 115 -4.91 10.03 -2.05
CA GLU A 115 -6.10 10.88 -2.25
C GLU A 115 -7.06 10.31 -3.32
N ALA A 116 -7.07 8.99 -3.43
CA ALA A 116 -7.94 8.27 -4.34
C ALA A 116 -9.35 8.06 -3.76
N TYR A 117 -9.50 8.16 -2.44
CA TYR A 117 -10.76 8.00 -1.73
C TYR A 117 -10.87 9.06 -0.65
N GLU A 118 -11.91 9.89 -0.74
CA GLU A 118 -12.26 10.94 0.24
C GLU A 118 -13.57 10.61 0.99
N GLY A 119 -14.09 9.40 0.79
CA GLY A 119 -15.35 8.98 1.38
C GLY A 119 -15.21 8.59 2.85
N GLU A 120 -16.32 8.12 3.44
CA GLU A 120 -16.32 7.66 4.82
C GLU A 120 -15.45 6.41 5.01
N HIS A 121 -14.66 6.42 6.09
CA HIS A 121 -13.92 5.27 6.58
C HIS A 121 -14.67 4.68 7.76
N ALA A 122 -15.01 3.39 7.66
CA ALA A 122 -15.52 2.66 8.81
C ALA A 122 -14.43 2.52 9.87
N ASP A 123 -14.85 2.58 11.13
CA ASP A 123 -13.99 2.24 12.26
C ASP A 123 -14.44 0.92 12.90
N TRP A 124 -13.74 0.48 13.93
CA TRP A 124 -14.02 -0.75 14.66
C TRP A 124 -14.01 -0.52 16.16
N LEU A 125 -14.65 -1.42 16.90
CA LEU A 125 -14.58 -1.38 18.36
C LEU A 125 -13.24 -1.93 18.82
N PHE A 126 -12.38 -1.04 19.33
CA PHE A 126 -11.00 -1.36 19.70
C PHE A 126 -10.93 -2.48 20.73
N ASP A 127 -10.10 -3.48 20.44
CA ASP A 127 -9.80 -4.62 21.30
C ASP A 127 -8.31 -4.60 21.65
N GLU A 128 -7.98 -4.21 22.88
CA GLU A 128 -6.59 -4.15 23.32
C GLU A 128 -5.88 -5.51 23.33
N THR A 129 -6.65 -6.60 23.38
CA THR A 129 -6.14 -7.98 23.50
C THR A 129 -5.90 -8.66 22.16
N LYS A 130 -6.46 -8.13 21.06
CA LYS A 130 -6.46 -8.71 19.70
C LYS A 130 -7.21 -10.04 19.54
N VAL A 131 -7.92 -10.51 20.56
CA VAL A 131 -8.71 -11.75 20.51
C VAL A 131 -9.74 -11.72 19.38
N SER A 132 -10.47 -10.61 19.23
CA SER A 132 -11.49 -10.44 18.20
C SER A 132 -10.91 -10.41 16.77
N ILE A 133 -9.70 -9.84 16.60
CA ILE A 133 -8.98 -9.84 15.32
C ILE A 133 -8.65 -11.27 14.90
N LEU A 134 -8.02 -12.02 15.80
CA LEU A 134 -7.60 -13.40 15.53
C LEU A 134 -8.78 -14.33 15.35
N TYR A 135 -9.82 -14.19 16.16
CA TYR A 135 -11.07 -14.92 15.99
C TYR A 135 -11.65 -14.71 14.58
N ALA A 136 -11.80 -13.45 14.16
CA ALA A 136 -12.35 -13.13 12.84
C ALA A 136 -11.50 -13.70 11.69
N GLN A 137 -10.18 -13.54 11.76
CA GLN A 137 -9.26 -14.00 10.72
C GLN A 137 -9.23 -15.54 10.62
N MET A 138 -9.19 -16.25 11.75
CA MET A 138 -9.21 -17.71 11.78
C MET A 138 -10.52 -18.27 11.21
N HIS A 139 -11.67 -17.71 11.56
CA HIS A 139 -12.96 -18.16 11.02
C HIS A 139 -13.12 -17.81 9.55
N LYS A 140 -12.70 -16.62 9.11
CA LYS A 140 -12.69 -16.24 7.69
C LYS A 140 -11.89 -17.27 6.87
N ILE A 141 -10.65 -17.54 7.25
CA ILE A 141 -9.80 -18.41 6.45
C ILE A 141 -10.27 -19.87 6.47
N ALA A 142 -10.79 -20.34 7.62
CA ALA A 142 -11.38 -21.67 7.71
C ALA A 142 -12.66 -21.79 6.86
N GLN A 143 -13.51 -20.76 6.81
CA GLN A 143 -14.69 -20.73 5.97
C GLN A 143 -14.34 -20.76 4.47
N GLU A 144 -13.26 -20.10 4.06
CA GLU A 144 -12.78 -20.10 2.67
C GLU A 144 -12.05 -21.39 2.30
N ASN A 145 -11.57 -22.16 3.29
CA ASN A 145 -10.78 -23.39 3.10
C ASN A 145 -11.22 -24.49 4.10
N PRO A 146 -12.49 -24.95 4.05
CA PRO A 146 -13.08 -25.76 5.12
C PRO A 146 -12.49 -27.17 5.28
N ASN A 147 -11.75 -27.65 4.28
CA ASN A 147 -11.15 -28.99 4.24
C ASN A 147 -9.63 -28.98 4.40
N GLU A 148 -9.01 -27.80 4.53
CA GLU A 148 -7.56 -27.65 4.60
C GLU A 148 -7.08 -27.57 6.06
N ASP A 149 -5.89 -28.11 6.34
CA ASP A 149 -5.17 -27.88 7.59
C ASP A 149 -4.53 -26.49 7.56
N ILE A 150 -4.83 -25.64 8.54
CA ILE A 150 -4.43 -24.24 8.58
C ILE A 150 -3.48 -24.01 9.75
N ARG A 151 -2.25 -23.56 9.46
CA ARG A 151 -1.27 -23.12 10.45
C ARG A 151 -1.28 -21.61 10.52
N PHE A 152 -1.93 -21.09 11.56
CA PHE A 152 -2.14 -19.68 11.78
C PHE A 152 -1.05 -19.12 12.69
N HIS A 153 -0.06 -18.45 12.13
CA HIS A 153 1.03 -17.83 12.86
C HIS A 153 0.71 -16.37 13.21
N PHE A 154 0.70 -16.06 14.50
CA PHE A 154 0.51 -14.71 15.01
C PHE A 154 1.81 -14.19 15.66
N TYR A 155 2.23 -12.99 15.25
CA TYR A 155 3.44 -12.34 15.73
C TYR A 155 3.12 -10.99 16.37
N ASP A 156 3.59 -10.79 17.60
CA ASP A 156 3.40 -9.56 18.39
C ASP A 156 4.62 -9.30 19.28
N ASP A 157 4.82 -8.07 19.73
CA ASP A 157 5.90 -7.71 20.65
C ASP A 157 5.49 -7.74 22.13
N LYS A 158 4.19 -7.57 22.42
CA LYS A 158 3.72 -7.32 23.79
C LYS A 158 3.37 -8.60 24.53
N ASP A 159 4.08 -8.85 25.62
CA ASP A 159 3.83 -10.00 26.51
C ASP A 159 2.39 -10.07 27.02
N SER A 160 1.76 -8.92 27.32
CA SER A 160 0.38 -8.87 27.79
C SER A 160 -0.62 -9.34 26.73
N ILE A 161 -0.41 -8.98 25.46
CA ILE A 161 -1.24 -9.42 24.33
C ILE A 161 -1.02 -10.91 24.08
N LEU A 162 0.24 -11.33 23.96
CA LEU A 162 0.60 -12.73 23.74
C LEU A 162 0.03 -13.65 24.83
N LYS A 163 0.12 -13.22 26.10
CA LYS A 163 -0.48 -13.91 27.23
C LYS A 163 -2.00 -13.96 27.12
N SER A 164 -2.66 -12.82 26.86
CA SER A 164 -4.13 -12.74 26.77
C SER A 164 -4.69 -13.65 25.67
N VAL A 165 -4.10 -13.61 24.47
CA VAL A 165 -4.49 -14.47 23.34
C VAL A 165 -4.25 -15.94 23.69
N SER A 166 -3.08 -16.26 24.24
CA SER A 166 -2.72 -17.63 24.61
C SER A 166 -3.67 -18.20 25.66
N GLU A 167 -3.93 -17.47 26.74
CA GLU A 167 -4.83 -17.88 27.82
C GLU A 167 -6.27 -18.05 27.31
N PHE A 168 -6.77 -17.07 26.53
CA PHE A 168 -8.13 -17.11 26.00
C PHE A 168 -8.36 -18.35 25.12
N PHE A 169 -7.53 -18.56 24.10
CA PHE A 169 -7.74 -19.68 23.17
C PHE A 169 -7.37 -21.05 23.77
N THR A 170 -6.52 -21.09 24.80
CA THR A 170 -6.27 -22.32 25.57
C THR A 170 -7.48 -22.68 26.44
N GLN A 171 -8.13 -21.67 27.03
CA GLN A 171 -9.31 -21.87 27.85
C GLN A 171 -10.56 -22.20 27.01
N TYR A 172 -10.66 -21.65 25.80
CA TYR A 172 -11.81 -21.79 24.91
C TYR A 172 -11.41 -22.30 23.50
N PRO A 173 -10.77 -23.49 23.39
CA PRO A 173 -10.32 -24.02 22.10
C PRO A 173 -11.47 -24.35 21.14
N GLU A 174 -12.70 -24.50 21.64
CA GLU A 174 -13.92 -24.66 20.86
C GLU A 174 -14.35 -23.40 20.10
N LEU A 175 -13.78 -22.23 20.45
CA LEU A 175 -13.97 -20.99 19.68
C LEU A 175 -13.08 -20.92 18.44
N MET A 176 -12.12 -21.82 18.29
CA MET A 176 -11.30 -21.94 17.09
C MET A 176 -11.80 -23.08 16.20
N PRO A 177 -11.84 -22.90 14.86
CA PRO A 177 -12.16 -23.99 13.95
C PRO A 177 -11.23 -25.19 14.14
N LYS A 178 -11.78 -26.41 14.10
CA LYS A 178 -11.01 -27.66 14.28
C LYS A 178 -9.86 -27.87 13.28
N ASN A 179 -9.91 -27.19 12.14
CA ASN A 179 -8.90 -27.26 11.09
C ASN A 179 -7.86 -26.14 11.19
N VAL A 180 -7.83 -25.39 12.30
CA VAL A 180 -6.88 -24.32 12.57
C VAL A 180 -6.02 -24.65 13.80
N SER A 181 -4.70 -24.58 13.64
CA SER A 181 -3.75 -24.46 14.74
C SER A 181 -3.22 -23.03 14.81
N LEU A 182 -3.38 -22.36 15.95
CA LEU A 182 -2.80 -21.05 16.26
C LEU A 182 -1.41 -21.22 16.87
N ILE A 183 -0.41 -20.58 16.27
CA ILE A 183 0.98 -20.53 16.72
C ILE A 183 1.28 -19.09 17.12
N ILE A 184 1.54 -18.86 18.40
CA ILE A 184 1.76 -17.53 18.97
C ILE A 184 3.25 -17.34 19.17
N SER A 185 3.82 -16.26 18.63
CA SER A 185 5.26 -15.98 18.72
C SER A 185 5.53 -14.53 19.08
N LYS A 186 6.49 -14.31 19.98
CA LYS A 186 7.00 -12.98 20.32
C LYS A 186 8.06 -12.55 19.32
N TYR A 187 7.89 -11.39 18.71
CA TYR A 187 8.90 -10.75 17.87
C TYR A 187 8.91 -9.23 18.11
N ALA A 188 10.10 -8.67 18.33
CA ALA A 188 10.30 -7.24 18.60
C ALA A 188 11.56 -6.71 17.91
N GLY A 189 11.82 -7.14 16.68
CA GLY A 189 12.97 -6.70 15.87
C GLY A 189 14.15 -7.68 15.81
N ASP A 190 14.39 -8.46 16.87
CA ASP A 190 15.48 -9.45 16.91
C ASP A 190 14.99 -10.87 16.61
N VAL A 191 15.43 -11.43 15.48
CA VAL A 191 15.08 -12.80 15.08
C VAL A 191 15.72 -13.85 15.99
N GLN A 192 16.87 -13.55 16.60
CA GLN A 192 17.53 -14.49 17.53
C GLN A 192 16.77 -14.58 18.86
N ALA A 193 16.00 -13.55 19.20
CA ALA A 193 15.10 -13.51 20.33
C ALA A 193 13.67 -13.96 20.00
N LEU A 194 13.41 -14.44 18.77
CA LEU A 194 12.11 -14.97 18.38
C LEU A 194 11.73 -16.14 19.28
N GLN A 195 10.59 -16.02 19.96
CA GLN A 195 10.14 -17.01 20.93
C GLN A 195 8.72 -17.48 20.59
N GLN A 196 8.55 -18.77 20.33
CA GLN A 196 7.22 -19.36 20.27
C GLN A 196 6.66 -19.50 21.70
N ILE A 197 5.53 -18.86 21.96
CA ILE A 197 4.87 -18.82 23.28
C ILE A 197 3.94 -20.01 23.45
N ALA A 198 3.13 -20.29 22.43
CA ALA A 198 2.13 -21.36 22.50
C ALA A 198 1.77 -21.89 21.10
N THR A 199 1.30 -23.13 21.08
CA THR A 199 0.59 -23.73 19.96
C THR A 199 -0.74 -24.29 20.46
N ILE A 200 -1.84 -23.82 19.89
CA ILE A 200 -3.19 -24.17 20.31
C ILE A 200 -3.91 -24.74 19.08
N THR A 201 -4.49 -25.92 19.21
CA THR A 201 -5.29 -26.53 18.14
C THR A 201 -6.76 -26.35 18.45
N GLY A 202 -7.51 -25.78 17.50
CA GLY A 202 -8.94 -25.63 17.65
C GLY A 202 -9.66 -26.97 17.69
N CYS A 203 -10.81 -27.02 18.36
CA CYS A 203 -11.71 -28.18 18.34
C CYS A 203 -13.15 -27.80 17.97
N GLY A 204 -13.37 -26.53 17.63
CA GLY A 204 -14.67 -25.96 17.31
C GLY A 204 -15.15 -26.18 15.89
N ILE A 205 -16.36 -25.70 15.64
CA ILE A 205 -16.91 -25.57 14.29
C ILE A 205 -16.45 -24.26 13.64
N ILE A 206 -16.53 -24.20 12.32
CA ILE A 206 -16.39 -22.93 11.59
C ILE A 206 -17.64 -22.09 11.85
N ASP A 207 -17.48 -20.90 12.42
CA ASP A 207 -18.55 -19.93 12.58
C ASP A 207 -18.79 -19.20 11.24
N ASN A 208 -19.79 -19.66 10.50
CA ASN A 208 -20.18 -19.04 9.23
C ASN A 208 -20.77 -17.62 9.40
N ASP A 209 -21.06 -17.19 10.62
CA ASP A 209 -21.53 -15.85 10.97
C ASP A 209 -20.54 -15.12 11.91
N TYR A 210 -19.24 -15.43 11.80
CA TYR A 210 -18.19 -14.85 12.63
C TYR A 210 -18.23 -13.32 12.67
N ARG A 211 -18.72 -12.68 11.60
CA ARG A 211 -18.89 -11.22 11.52
C ARG A 211 -19.89 -10.71 12.55
N ALA A 212 -21.04 -11.37 12.72
CA ALA A 212 -22.00 -11.01 13.74
C ALA A 212 -21.49 -11.37 15.14
N THR A 213 -20.79 -12.50 15.27
CA THR A 213 -20.18 -12.92 16.54
C THR A 213 -19.14 -11.92 17.04
N VAL A 214 -18.27 -11.41 16.17
CA VAL A 214 -17.28 -10.38 16.52
C VAL A 214 -17.94 -9.10 17.03
N LYS A 215 -19.04 -8.66 16.41
CA LYS A 215 -19.81 -7.51 16.93
C LYS A 215 -20.35 -7.79 18.34
N LYS A 216 -20.89 -9.00 18.57
CA LYS A 216 -21.37 -9.42 19.89
C LYS A 216 -20.25 -9.48 20.93
N MET A 217 -19.07 -9.97 20.56
CA MET A 217 -17.89 -9.96 21.45
C MET A 217 -17.57 -8.54 21.90
N GLY A 218 -17.54 -7.59 20.96
CA GLY A 218 -17.35 -6.18 21.27
C GLY A 218 -18.41 -5.62 22.21
N TYR A 219 -19.69 -5.87 21.92
CA TYR A 219 -20.80 -5.43 22.77
C TYR A 219 -20.74 -5.96 24.20
N LEU A 220 -20.34 -7.23 24.37
CA LEU A 220 -20.24 -7.85 25.69
C LEU A 220 -19.04 -7.32 26.48
N ALA A 221 -17.93 -7.00 25.81
CA ALA A 221 -16.72 -6.50 26.45
C ALA A 221 -16.88 -5.07 27.01
N ASN A 222 -17.60 -4.19 26.32
CA ASN A 222 -17.73 -2.78 26.72
C ASN A 222 -19.02 -2.47 27.51
N GLY A 223 -19.86 -3.47 27.75
CA GLY A 223 -21.16 -3.32 28.39
C GLY A 223 -22.19 -2.57 27.52
N GLU A 224 -23.49 -2.74 27.79
CA GLU A 224 -24.57 -2.08 27.04
C GLU A 224 -24.58 -0.54 27.12
N GLN A 225 -23.67 0.10 27.89
CA GLN A 225 -23.77 1.51 28.24
C GLN A 225 -23.08 2.47 27.24
N GLU A 226 -22.03 2.08 26.52
CA GLU A 226 -21.35 3.01 25.59
C GLU A 226 -22.12 3.26 24.29
N PHE A 227 -23.06 2.39 23.90
CA PHE A 227 -23.91 2.64 22.72
C PHE A 227 -25.11 3.55 22.99
N LYS A 228 -25.30 4.06 24.22
CA LYS A 228 -26.29 5.13 24.47
C LYS A 228 -25.80 6.50 24.00
N GLN A 229 -24.49 6.70 23.80
CA GLN A 229 -23.96 7.99 23.37
C GLN A 229 -23.93 8.15 21.84
N ASP A 230 -23.94 7.05 21.08
CA ASP A 230 -24.10 7.05 19.61
C ASP A 230 -25.55 6.89 19.13
N LYS A 231 -26.52 6.81 20.05
CA LYS A 231 -27.95 6.92 19.70
C LYS A 231 -28.38 8.33 19.27
N ILE A 232 -27.53 9.34 19.37
CA ILE A 232 -27.88 10.71 18.94
C ILE A 232 -27.58 10.95 17.44
N TYR A 233 -26.85 10.06 16.73
CA TYR A 233 -26.60 10.25 15.29
C TYR A 233 -27.16 9.19 14.35
N VAL A 234 -27.71 8.07 14.84
CA VAL A 234 -28.23 7.00 13.94
C VAL A 234 -29.66 6.54 14.26
N ALA A 235 -30.32 7.09 15.29
CA ALA A 235 -31.62 6.57 15.73
C ALA A 235 -32.86 7.31 15.19
N ASP A 236 -32.74 8.51 14.60
CA ASP A 236 -33.94 9.32 14.28
C ASP A 236 -34.56 9.09 12.90
N LYS A 237 -34.03 8.16 12.11
CA LYS A 237 -34.72 7.66 10.93
C LYS A 237 -34.39 6.20 10.77
N PHE A 238 -35.23 5.30 11.27
CA PHE A 238 -35.67 4.09 10.56
C PHE A 238 -36.43 3.15 11.50
N THR A 239 -37.76 3.20 11.43
CA THR A 239 -38.67 2.04 11.46
C THR A 239 -39.90 2.40 10.64
N PRO A 240 -40.65 1.44 10.06
CA PRO A 240 -40.20 0.46 9.08
C PRO A 240 -41.08 0.51 7.81
N GLN A 241 -40.50 0.59 6.60
CA GLN A 241 -41.24 0.31 5.37
C GLN A 241 -40.41 -0.56 4.44
N GLN A 242 -40.78 -1.85 4.36
CA GLN A 242 -40.13 -2.87 3.52
C GLN A 242 -40.14 -2.54 2.01
N HIS A 243 -40.89 -1.53 1.55
CA HIS A 243 -40.87 -1.07 0.16
C HIS A 243 -39.64 -0.20 -0.19
N GLN A 244 -39.11 0.59 0.74
CA GLN A 244 -37.97 1.48 0.47
C GLN A 244 -36.62 0.74 0.40
N ARG A 245 -36.51 -0.44 1.03
CA ARG A 245 -35.30 -1.28 0.95
C ARG A 245 -35.03 -1.80 -0.47
N THR A 246 -36.08 -2.05 -1.25
CA THR A 246 -35.95 -2.55 -2.62
C THR A 246 -35.48 -1.44 -3.56
N GLU A 247 -36.02 -0.23 -3.40
CA GLU A 247 -35.59 0.94 -4.19
C GLU A 247 -34.18 1.39 -3.82
N PHE A 248 -33.82 1.40 -2.53
CA PHE A 248 -32.47 1.76 -2.09
C PHE A 248 -31.42 0.73 -2.50
N LYS A 249 -31.77 -0.57 -2.48
CA LYS A 249 -30.90 -1.64 -2.99
C LYS A 249 -30.74 -1.57 -4.51
N GLN A 250 -31.79 -1.24 -5.25
CA GLN A 250 -31.71 -1.01 -6.69
C GLN A 250 -30.89 0.25 -7.04
N GLN A 251 -30.96 1.30 -6.22
CA GLN A 251 -30.13 2.50 -6.37
C GLN A 251 -28.65 2.23 -6.05
N ILE A 252 -28.35 1.41 -5.03
CA ILE A 252 -26.99 0.96 -4.71
C ILE A 252 -26.45 -0.01 -5.77
N ASP A 253 -27.25 -0.94 -6.29
CA ASP A 253 -26.86 -1.84 -7.37
C ASP A 253 -26.65 -1.09 -8.70
N HIS A 254 -27.36 0.03 -8.91
CA HIS A 254 -27.14 0.93 -10.05
C HIS A 254 -25.89 1.80 -9.84
N ALA A 255 -25.60 2.27 -8.61
CA ALA A 255 -24.41 3.04 -8.28
C ALA A 255 -23.13 2.17 -8.35
N ASN A 256 -23.18 0.94 -7.87
CA ASN A 256 -22.06 0.00 -7.87
C ASN A 256 -21.73 -0.59 -9.25
N LYS A 257 -22.69 -0.57 -10.20
CA LYS A 257 -22.41 -0.94 -11.60
C LYS A 257 -21.51 0.03 -12.35
N ASN A 258 -21.25 1.23 -11.80
CA ASN A 258 -20.58 2.32 -12.51
C ASN A 258 -19.40 2.95 -11.76
N VAL A 259 -18.87 2.34 -10.69
CA VAL A 259 -17.59 2.78 -10.09
C VAL A 259 -16.46 2.08 -10.85
N PRO A 260 -15.70 2.77 -11.72
CA PRO A 260 -14.58 2.13 -12.40
C PRO A 260 -13.46 1.98 -11.37
N LEU A 261 -13.16 0.73 -10.99
CA LEU A 261 -11.86 0.37 -10.43
C LEU A 261 -10.79 0.99 -11.33
N LEU A 262 -9.75 1.60 -10.74
CA LEU A 262 -8.61 2.07 -11.51
C LEU A 262 -8.08 0.86 -12.30
N PRO A 263 -8.08 0.89 -13.65
CA PRO A 263 -7.64 -0.28 -14.41
C PRO A 263 -6.23 -0.66 -13.99
N GLN A 264 -5.95 -1.94 -13.80
CA GLN A 264 -4.62 -2.50 -13.48
C GLN A 264 -3.50 -1.84 -14.31
N SER A 265 -3.80 -1.50 -15.56
CA SER A 265 -2.91 -0.82 -16.49
C SER A 265 -2.44 0.56 -16.04
N LYS A 266 -3.28 1.33 -15.33
CA LYS A 266 -2.93 2.66 -14.79
C LYS A 266 -2.03 2.55 -13.56
N TYR A 267 -2.28 1.57 -12.68
CA TYR A 267 -1.39 1.28 -11.55
C TYR A 267 0.00 0.83 -12.06
N LEU A 268 0.02 -0.06 -13.04
CA LEU A 268 1.27 -0.51 -13.67
C LEU A 268 2.03 0.65 -14.35
N ALA A 269 1.30 1.57 -15.00
CA ALA A 269 1.89 2.77 -15.60
C ALA A 269 2.52 3.71 -14.55
N TYR A 270 1.87 3.87 -13.40
CA TYR A 270 2.42 4.63 -12.28
C TYR A 270 3.69 3.99 -11.72
N GLN A 271 3.68 2.68 -11.47
CA GLN A 271 4.86 1.97 -10.98
C GLN A 271 6.03 2.08 -11.96
N LYS A 272 5.76 1.91 -13.26
CA LYS A 272 6.78 2.08 -14.30
C LYS A 272 7.34 3.50 -14.36
N ALA A 273 6.49 4.52 -14.18
CA ALA A 273 6.93 5.91 -14.15
C ALA A 273 7.78 6.22 -12.91
N LYS A 274 7.42 5.65 -11.76
CA LYS A 274 8.18 5.73 -10.52
C LYS A 274 9.55 5.08 -10.67
N GLU A 275 9.61 3.84 -11.14
CA GLU A 275 10.86 3.12 -11.40
C GLU A 275 11.75 3.91 -12.36
N ASN A 276 11.18 4.42 -13.46
CA ASN A 276 11.91 5.26 -14.41
C ASN A 276 12.49 6.53 -13.75
N PHE A 277 11.74 7.17 -12.85
CA PHE A 277 12.22 8.34 -12.13
C PHE A 277 13.35 7.99 -11.16
N GLU A 278 13.22 6.89 -10.39
CA GLU A 278 14.26 6.40 -9.48
C GLU A 278 15.56 6.03 -10.20
N GLN A 279 15.49 5.49 -11.43
CA GLN A 279 16.67 5.23 -12.25
C GLN A 279 17.49 6.49 -12.56
N HIS A 280 16.85 7.66 -12.63
CA HIS A 280 17.59 8.90 -12.85
C HIS A 280 18.43 9.30 -11.63
N PHE A 281 18.10 8.84 -10.41
CA PHE A 281 18.97 9.04 -9.26
C PHE A 281 20.27 8.25 -9.39
N VAL A 282 20.20 7.02 -9.90
CA VAL A 282 21.38 6.18 -10.13
C VAL A 282 22.28 6.83 -11.20
N ILE A 283 21.70 7.26 -12.32
CA ILE A 283 22.45 7.93 -13.40
C ILE A 283 23.08 9.25 -12.88
N LEU A 284 22.36 10.00 -12.04
CA LEU A 284 22.87 11.23 -11.44
C LEU A 284 24.06 10.95 -10.50
N GLU A 285 23.97 9.92 -9.67
CA GLU A 285 25.07 9.48 -8.79
C GLU A 285 26.32 9.08 -9.57
N ASP A 286 26.17 8.37 -10.68
CA ASP A 286 27.30 7.99 -11.53
C ASP A 286 27.92 9.21 -12.23
N LYS A 287 27.10 10.14 -12.72
CA LYS A 287 27.60 11.40 -13.29
C LYS A 287 28.33 12.28 -12.27
N ILE A 288 27.92 12.25 -10.99
CA ILE A 288 28.64 12.91 -9.90
C ILE A 288 30.04 12.31 -9.75
N LYS A 289 30.17 10.98 -9.75
CA LYS A 289 31.48 10.30 -9.69
C LYS A 289 32.38 10.69 -10.87
N ASP A 290 31.83 10.79 -12.07
CA ASP A 290 32.58 11.25 -13.25
C ASP A 290 33.08 12.69 -13.14
N LEU A 291 32.31 13.58 -12.50
CA LEU A 291 32.77 14.95 -12.22
C LEU A 291 33.86 14.97 -11.13
N GLN A 292 33.73 14.14 -10.11
CA GLN A 292 34.73 13.99 -9.05
C GLN A 292 36.07 13.49 -9.62
N GLN A 293 36.05 12.48 -10.52
CA GLN A 293 37.25 11.97 -11.18
C GLN A 293 37.96 13.03 -12.03
N ARG A 294 37.22 13.99 -12.58
CA ARG A 294 37.76 15.12 -13.36
C ARG A 294 38.12 16.33 -12.50
N ASN A 295 37.94 16.24 -11.18
CA ASN A 295 38.19 17.31 -10.21
C ASN A 295 37.38 18.60 -10.48
N GLU A 296 36.18 18.46 -11.03
CA GLU A 296 35.28 19.57 -11.39
C GLU A 296 34.43 20.00 -10.18
N LEU A 297 35.09 20.51 -9.13
CA LEU A 297 34.49 20.68 -7.79
C LEU A 297 33.19 21.50 -7.76
N LYS A 298 33.08 22.55 -8.58
CA LYS A 298 31.87 23.37 -8.66
C LYS A 298 30.67 22.59 -9.22
N ALA A 299 30.92 21.78 -10.25
CA ALA A 299 29.92 20.94 -10.87
C ALA A 299 29.53 19.78 -9.96
N VAL A 300 30.49 19.17 -9.24
CA VAL A 300 30.21 18.16 -8.21
C VAL A 300 29.23 18.71 -7.18
N HIS A 301 29.53 19.89 -6.62
CA HIS A 301 28.67 20.51 -5.63
C HIS A 301 27.26 20.82 -6.17
N ALA A 302 27.16 21.35 -7.39
CA ALA A 302 25.87 21.61 -8.04
C ALA A 302 25.06 20.31 -8.26
N ALA A 303 25.70 19.22 -8.68
CA ALA A 303 25.06 17.94 -8.92
C ALA A 303 24.63 17.23 -7.62
N GLU A 304 25.45 17.27 -6.57
CA GLU A 304 25.08 16.74 -5.24
C GLU A 304 23.91 17.50 -4.64
N THR A 305 23.89 18.83 -4.79
CA THR A 305 22.77 19.67 -4.35
C THR A 305 21.49 19.32 -5.13
N LEU A 306 21.60 19.14 -6.45
CA LEU A 306 20.47 18.69 -7.28
C LEU A 306 19.92 17.34 -6.80
N LEU A 307 20.79 16.35 -6.61
CA LEU A 307 20.41 15.01 -6.16
C LEU A 307 19.69 15.06 -4.80
N LYS A 308 20.24 15.81 -3.86
CA LYS A 308 19.66 16.00 -2.53
C LYS A 308 18.25 16.59 -2.63
N ASN A 309 18.10 17.71 -3.33
CA ASN A 309 16.82 18.41 -3.43
C ASN A 309 15.76 17.56 -4.16
N LEU A 310 16.15 16.81 -5.20
CA LEU A 310 15.23 15.90 -5.89
C LEU A 310 14.80 14.73 -5.00
N LYS A 311 15.71 14.15 -4.20
CA LYS A 311 15.35 13.11 -3.22
C LYS A 311 14.45 13.65 -2.11
N GLU A 312 14.68 14.87 -1.64
CA GLU A 312 13.81 15.53 -0.66
C GLU A 312 12.41 15.78 -1.24
N ALA A 313 12.32 16.38 -2.43
CA ALA A 313 11.03 16.60 -3.12
C ALA A 313 10.32 15.27 -3.40
N TYR A 314 11.05 14.24 -3.84
CA TYR A 314 10.50 12.91 -4.06
C TYR A 314 9.98 12.28 -2.76
N ASN A 315 10.77 12.31 -1.69
CA ASN A 315 10.36 11.75 -0.40
C ASN A 315 9.17 12.50 0.17
N GLN A 316 9.15 13.83 0.10
CA GLN A 316 7.99 14.62 0.51
C GLN A 316 6.76 14.29 -0.35
N HIS A 317 6.93 14.16 -1.66
CA HIS A 317 5.84 13.76 -2.55
C HIS A 317 5.30 12.36 -2.20
N ILE A 318 6.16 11.38 -1.92
CA ILE A 318 5.75 10.04 -1.51
C ILE A 318 5.13 10.04 -0.10
N LEU A 319 5.69 10.79 0.85
CA LEU A 319 5.17 10.92 2.23
C LEU A 319 3.82 11.63 2.27
N ASN A 320 3.59 12.57 1.37
CA ASN A 320 2.32 13.28 1.18
C ASN A 320 1.39 12.54 0.21
N GLY A 321 1.60 11.25 -0.07
CA GLY A 321 0.66 10.47 -0.87
C GLY A 321 0.60 10.77 -2.37
N GLY A 322 1.51 11.59 -2.90
CA GLY A 322 1.49 12.03 -4.29
C GLY A 322 0.58 13.25 -4.56
N CYS A 323 -0.07 13.77 -3.53
CA CYS A 323 -1.15 14.77 -3.56
C CYS A 323 -0.69 16.16 -4.00
N ALA A 324 0.61 16.40 -3.87
CA ALA A 324 1.26 17.65 -4.19
C ALA A 324 1.95 17.60 -5.57
N ALA A 325 1.34 17.02 -6.60
CA ALA A 325 2.00 16.85 -7.91
C ALA A 325 2.49 18.18 -8.54
N SER A 326 1.74 19.27 -8.32
CA SER A 326 2.15 20.62 -8.74
C SER A 326 3.30 21.18 -7.92
N GLU A 327 3.33 20.91 -6.61
CA GLU A 327 4.43 21.37 -5.72
C GLU A 327 5.68 20.53 -5.95
N PHE A 328 5.55 19.20 -6.05
CA PHE A 328 6.63 18.32 -6.47
C PHE A 328 7.27 18.76 -7.78
N LYS A 329 6.44 19.02 -8.81
CA LYS A 329 6.94 19.52 -10.09
C LYS A 329 7.63 20.88 -9.94
N LYS A 330 7.05 21.79 -9.14
CA LYS A 330 7.63 23.10 -8.85
C LYS A 330 9.00 22.96 -8.17
N ASP A 331 9.10 22.13 -7.14
CA ASP A 331 10.32 21.93 -6.35
C ASP A 331 11.41 21.25 -7.19
N CYS A 332 11.06 20.25 -7.99
CA CYS A 332 11.98 19.63 -8.92
C CYS A 332 12.46 20.60 -10.01
N ASN A 333 11.57 21.44 -10.55
CA ASN A 333 11.95 22.45 -11.53
C ASN A 333 12.87 23.51 -10.91
N LEU A 334 12.58 23.98 -9.70
CA LEU A 334 13.44 24.92 -8.97
C LEU A 334 14.84 24.31 -8.75
N ALA A 335 14.91 23.04 -8.35
CA ALA A 335 16.18 22.33 -8.19
C ALA A 335 16.96 22.23 -9.51
N LEU A 336 16.27 21.90 -10.62
CA LEU A 336 16.87 21.84 -11.94
C LEU A 336 17.38 23.18 -12.43
N ASP A 337 16.59 24.25 -12.29
CA ASP A 337 16.95 25.60 -12.74
C ASP A 337 18.21 26.07 -12.04
N HIS A 338 18.29 25.90 -10.71
CA HIS A 338 19.47 26.24 -9.91
C HIS A 338 20.72 25.47 -10.35
N ALA A 339 20.58 24.17 -10.64
CA ALA A 339 21.71 23.33 -11.00
C ALA A 339 22.17 23.51 -12.47
N SER A 340 21.24 23.85 -13.37
CA SER A 340 21.49 23.93 -14.82
C SER A 340 22.53 24.98 -15.20
N ALA A 341 22.61 26.08 -14.45
CA ALA A 341 23.53 27.18 -14.71
C ALA A 341 25.01 26.74 -14.66
N GLU A 342 25.31 25.75 -13.82
CA GLU A 342 26.64 25.17 -13.72
C GLU A 342 26.78 23.90 -14.54
N LEU A 343 25.83 22.97 -14.41
CA LEU A 343 25.96 21.63 -14.99
C LEU A 343 25.91 21.64 -16.52
N SER A 344 25.18 22.55 -17.15
CA SER A 344 25.10 22.65 -18.62
C SER A 344 26.43 22.97 -19.31
N LYS A 345 27.42 23.48 -18.57
CA LYS A 345 28.77 23.75 -19.07
C LYS A 345 29.57 22.47 -19.33
N HIS A 346 29.13 21.33 -18.80
CA HIS A 346 29.84 20.05 -18.89
C HIS A 346 29.21 19.14 -19.95
N ARG A 347 30.05 18.48 -20.75
CA ARG A 347 29.62 17.59 -21.84
C ARG A 347 28.63 16.53 -21.34
N GLY A 348 27.52 16.37 -22.05
CA GLY A 348 26.50 15.35 -21.78
C GLY A 348 25.59 15.62 -20.57
N TRP A 349 25.71 16.78 -19.92
CA TRP A 349 24.79 17.17 -18.84
C TRP A 349 23.52 17.85 -19.35
N GLY A 350 23.60 18.66 -20.41
CA GLY A 350 22.40 19.29 -21.00
C GLY A 350 21.34 18.28 -21.43
N GLU A 351 21.75 17.22 -22.12
CA GLU A 351 20.87 16.12 -22.55
C GLU A 351 20.28 15.37 -21.35
N PHE A 352 21.11 15.05 -20.36
CA PHE A 352 20.66 14.38 -19.14
C PHE A 352 19.62 15.21 -18.37
N LEU A 353 19.87 16.51 -18.17
CA LEU A 353 18.94 17.39 -17.48
C LEU A 353 17.60 17.52 -18.25
N GLY A 354 17.64 17.51 -19.58
CA GLY A 354 16.44 17.43 -20.42
C GLY A 354 15.63 16.16 -20.19
N ASN A 355 16.29 15.00 -20.18
CA ASN A 355 15.65 13.71 -19.92
C ASN A 355 15.08 13.63 -18.49
N LEU A 356 15.80 14.15 -17.51
CA LEU A 356 15.35 14.24 -16.13
C LEU A 356 14.11 15.14 -15.99
N ALA A 357 14.09 16.30 -16.66
CA ALA A 357 12.92 17.18 -16.68
C ALA A 357 11.69 16.49 -17.32
N LEU A 358 11.89 15.69 -18.37
CA LEU A 358 10.84 14.88 -18.98
C LEU A 358 10.34 13.78 -18.04
N ALA A 359 11.23 13.14 -17.28
CA ALA A 359 10.87 12.16 -16.26
C ALA A 359 10.03 12.79 -15.13
N ILE A 360 10.42 13.97 -14.63
CA ILE A 360 9.66 14.75 -13.64
C ILE A 360 8.27 15.08 -14.17
N CYS A 361 8.18 15.54 -15.43
CA CYS A 361 6.88 15.83 -16.04
C CYS A 361 6.03 14.57 -16.20
N SER A 362 6.62 13.44 -16.61
CA SER A 362 5.90 12.18 -16.81
C SER A 362 5.38 11.62 -15.49
N PHE A 363 6.22 11.61 -14.46
CA PHE A 363 5.86 11.18 -13.11
C PHE A 363 4.81 12.11 -12.49
N GLY A 364 4.99 13.43 -12.60
CA GLY A 364 4.04 14.42 -12.11
C GLY A 364 2.71 14.48 -12.87
N LEU A 365 2.67 14.15 -14.17
CA LEU A 365 1.44 14.17 -14.99
C LEU A 365 0.58 12.91 -14.82
N LEU A 366 1.18 11.74 -14.59
CA LEU A 366 0.43 10.49 -14.41
C LEU A 366 -0.41 10.48 -13.12
N VAL A 367 -0.11 11.38 -12.19
CA VAL A 367 -0.91 11.63 -10.98
C VAL A 367 -2.13 12.55 -11.25
N ILE A 368 -2.10 13.38 -12.31
CA ILE A 368 -3.21 14.30 -12.66
C ILE A 368 -4.46 13.57 -13.18
N VAL A 369 -4.40 12.26 -13.41
CA VAL A 369 -5.55 11.47 -13.92
C VAL A 369 -6.73 11.41 -12.93
N LYS A 370 -6.58 11.81 -11.66
CA LYS A 370 -7.74 12.02 -10.75
C LYS A 370 -8.33 13.43 -10.74
N GLY A 371 -7.60 14.46 -11.21
CA GLY A 371 -8.08 15.85 -11.21
C GLY A 371 -9.09 16.21 -12.31
N VAL A 372 -9.36 15.33 -13.28
CA VAL A 372 -10.21 15.64 -14.46
C VAL A 372 -11.55 14.89 -14.46
N VAL A 373 -11.73 13.87 -13.60
CA VAL A 373 -12.97 13.05 -13.64
C VAL A 373 -14.13 13.66 -12.84
N ASN A 374 -13.90 14.70 -12.03
CA ASN A 374 -14.98 15.38 -11.30
C ASN A 374 -15.52 16.67 -11.97
N VAL A 375 -15.10 16.99 -13.21
CA VAL A 375 -15.62 18.14 -13.96
C VAL A 375 -15.94 17.74 -15.40
N ARG A 376 -17.07 17.04 -15.60
CA ARG A 376 -18.07 17.28 -16.66
C ARG A 376 -18.92 16.04 -16.92
N GLN A 377 -20.18 16.10 -16.52
CA GLN A 377 -21.24 15.46 -17.29
C GLN A 377 -21.70 16.42 -18.40
N ASN A 378 -21.70 15.91 -19.63
CA ASN A 378 -22.49 16.35 -20.79
C ASN A 378 -22.24 17.73 -21.43
N ARG A 379 -21.05 17.96 -21.98
CA ARG A 379 -20.88 18.55 -23.33
C ARG A 379 -19.64 17.98 -24.01
N ASN A 380 -19.73 17.70 -25.31
CA ASN A 380 -18.61 17.30 -26.18
C ASN A 380 -17.37 18.17 -25.89
N PHE A 381 -16.28 17.53 -25.43
CA PHE A 381 -15.00 18.18 -25.17
C PHE A 381 -13.89 17.55 -26.03
N PHE A 382 -14.07 17.58 -27.35
CA PHE A 382 -12.92 17.71 -28.24
C PHE A 382 -12.53 19.18 -28.29
N PHE A 383 -11.77 19.63 -27.29
CA PHE A 383 -10.91 20.80 -27.44
C PHE A 383 -9.61 20.51 -26.69
N LEU A 384 -8.63 20.06 -27.47
CA LEU A 384 -7.21 20.20 -27.17
C LEU A 384 -6.95 21.66 -26.76
N TYR A 385 -6.74 21.92 -25.48
CA TYR A 385 -5.94 23.08 -25.10
C TYR A 385 -4.49 22.73 -25.42
N HIS A 386 -4.01 23.30 -26.52
CA HIS A 386 -2.60 23.31 -26.83
C HIS A 386 -1.87 24.20 -25.81
N THR A 387 -1.30 23.59 -24.78
CA THR A 387 -0.22 24.25 -24.02
C THR A 387 1.06 24.19 -24.86
N ASP A 388 1.93 25.19 -24.76
CA ASP A 388 3.20 25.22 -25.50
C ASP A 388 4.08 24.00 -25.18
N SER A 389 3.96 23.43 -23.98
CA SER A 389 4.62 22.18 -23.60
C SER A 389 4.06 20.97 -24.35
N ALA A 390 2.75 20.88 -24.58
CA ALA A 390 2.14 19.81 -25.36
C ALA A 390 2.50 19.91 -26.85
N LYS A 391 2.60 21.14 -27.40
CA LYS A 391 3.11 21.36 -28.78
C LYS A 391 4.57 20.95 -28.91
N LYS A 392 5.42 21.29 -27.92
CA LYS A 392 6.84 20.89 -27.90
C LYS A 392 7.00 19.37 -27.77
N LEU A 393 6.19 18.71 -26.95
CA LEU A 393 6.19 17.25 -26.81
C LEU A 393 5.75 16.57 -28.12
N HIS A 394 4.69 17.07 -28.76
CA HIS A 394 4.24 16.54 -30.06
C HIS A 394 5.29 16.76 -31.16
N ALA A 395 5.94 17.92 -31.19
CA ALA A 395 7.03 18.20 -32.14
C ALA A 395 8.24 17.29 -31.91
N ILE A 396 8.62 17.03 -30.65
CA ILE A 396 9.69 16.09 -30.30
C ILE A 396 9.31 14.66 -30.68
N GLN A 397 8.05 14.25 -30.46
CA GLN A 397 7.56 12.92 -30.77
C GLN A 397 7.40 12.68 -32.28
N GLU A 398 7.01 13.71 -33.05
CA GLU A 398 7.02 13.67 -34.52
C GLU A 398 8.44 13.63 -35.09
N THR A 399 9.39 14.36 -34.50
CA THR A 399 10.79 14.33 -34.92
C THR A 399 11.43 12.97 -34.62
N ALA A 400 11.19 12.41 -33.43
CA ALA A 400 11.67 11.09 -33.04
C ALA A 400 11.05 9.96 -33.89
N ASN A 401 9.79 10.09 -34.30
CA ASN A 401 9.13 9.12 -35.17
C ASN A 401 9.56 9.27 -36.65
N ALA A 402 9.83 10.49 -37.12
CA ALA A 402 10.34 10.73 -38.48
C ALA A 402 11.78 10.23 -38.65
N ASP A 403 12.61 10.37 -37.62
CA ASP A 403 13.99 9.84 -37.62
C ASP A 403 14.02 8.31 -37.41
N GLY A 404 13.05 7.76 -36.67
CA GLY A 404 12.87 6.31 -36.50
C GLY A 404 12.35 5.59 -37.75
N PHE A 405 11.59 6.26 -38.62
CA PHE A 405 11.05 5.64 -39.84
C PHE A 405 12.02 5.68 -41.03
N ASN A 406 12.97 6.62 -41.06
CA ASN A 406 13.97 6.72 -42.13
C ASN A 406 15.22 5.85 -41.93
N LEU A 407 15.41 5.24 -40.75
CA LEU A 407 16.53 4.32 -40.51
C LEU A 407 16.21 2.83 -40.76
N LEU A 408 14.97 2.48 -41.09
CA LEU A 408 14.54 1.09 -41.36
C LEU A 408 14.22 0.80 -42.84
N GLN A 409 14.57 1.69 -43.77
CA GLN A 409 14.44 1.46 -45.22
C GLN A 409 15.77 1.41 -46.00
N SER A 410 16.95 1.51 -45.36
CA SER A 410 18.24 1.55 -46.08
C SER A 410 19.10 0.28 -46.01
N THR A 411 18.57 -0.88 -45.61
CA THR A 411 19.31 -2.15 -45.62
C THR A 411 18.55 -3.28 -46.34
N GLY A 412 18.08 -3.01 -47.56
CA GLY A 412 17.61 -4.03 -48.49
C GLY A 412 18.52 -4.14 -49.70
N LEU A 413 19.48 -5.07 -49.68
CA LEU A 413 20.26 -5.47 -50.85
C LEU A 413 19.33 -6.02 -51.95
N PRO A 414 19.53 -5.66 -53.24
CA PRO A 414 18.64 -6.07 -54.31
C PRO A 414 18.98 -7.47 -54.84
N CYS A 415 17.98 -8.35 -54.90
CA CYS A 415 17.96 -9.44 -55.88
C CYS A 415 17.65 -8.85 -57.26
N GLN A 416 18.54 -9.04 -58.23
CA GLN A 416 18.22 -8.85 -59.65
C GLN A 416 17.89 -10.19 -60.31
N PRO A 417 16.99 -10.22 -61.31
CA PRO A 417 16.78 -11.38 -62.16
C PRO A 417 17.56 -11.25 -63.49
N ALA A 418 18.41 -12.25 -63.78
CA ALA A 418 18.64 -12.88 -65.08
C ALA A 418 19.53 -14.11 -64.87
#